data_AF-A0A8J4X213-F1
#
_entry.id   AF-A0A8J4X213-F1
#
_cell.length_a   1.000
_cell.length_b   1.000
_cell.length_c   1.000
_cell.angle_alpha   90.00
_cell.angle_beta   90.00
_cell.angle_gamma   90.00
#
_symmetry.space_group_name_H-M   'P 1'
#
loop_
_entity.id
_entity.type
_entity.pdbx_description
1 polymer ?
#
loop_
_entity_poly.entity_id
_entity_poly.type
_entity_poly.pdbx_seq_one_letter_code
_entity_poly.pdbx_strand_id
1 'polypeptide(L)' 'WSESESNKRTDENRAVAFWRDYLQDVEEDEGSQKLGAILAFATGSNHVPPIGFHPRPSVEFLHPIDSSPLM' A
#
# COMPACT_ATOMS: atom_id res chain seq x y z
N TRP A 1 6.58 24.44 -5.16
CA TRP A 1 5.59 23.36 -5.33
C TRP A 1 5.03 23.51 -6.74
N SER A 2 5.43 22.64 -7.66
CA SER A 2 4.87 22.59 -9.02
C SER A 2 3.55 21.81 -9.01
N GLU A 3 2.66 22.09 -9.97
CA GLU A 3 1.38 21.37 -10.12
C GLU A 3 1.58 19.86 -10.29
N SER A 4 2.68 19.42 -10.92
CA SER A 4 3.01 18.01 -11.12
C SER A 4 3.26 17.24 -9.81
N GLU A 5 3.92 17.86 -8.84
CA GLU A 5 4.20 17.26 -7.54
C GLU A 5 2.96 17.24 -6.63
N SER A 6 2.09 18.25 -6.78
CA SER A 6 0.79 18.29 -6.11
C SER A 6 -0.15 17.20 -6.62
N ASN A 7 -0.13 16.91 -7.93
CA ASN A 7 -0.93 15.83 -8.52
C ASN A 7 -0.42 14.45 -8.07
N LYS A 8 0.90 14.21 -8.08
CA LYS A 8 1.50 12.95 -7.57
C LYS A 8 1.03 12.65 -6.15
N ARG A 9 1.17 13.60 -5.22
CA ARG A 9 0.77 13.40 -3.82
C ARG A 9 -0.74 13.22 -3.64
N THR A 10 -1.55 13.85 -4.49
CA THR A 10 -3.01 13.65 -4.50
C THR A 10 -3.35 12.22 -4.91
N ASP A 11 -2.71 11.71 -5.95
CA ASP A 11 -2.93 10.35 -6.45
C ASP A 11 -2.47 9.29 -5.44
N GLU A 12 -1.32 9.50 -4.79
CA GLU A 12 -0.84 8.63 -3.70
C GLU A 12 -1.83 8.57 -2.54
N ASN A 13 -2.29 9.72 -2.05
CA ASN A 13 -3.24 9.78 -0.95
C ASN A 13 -4.54 9.05 -1.30
N ARG A 14 -5.01 9.21 -2.55
CA ARG A 14 -6.19 8.53 -3.05
C ARG A 14 -5.98 7.01 -3.12
N ALA A 15 -4.81 6.56 -3.59
CA ALA A 15 -4.46 5.15 -3.62
C ALA A 15 -4.39 4.54 -2.21
N VAL A 16 -3.81 5.25 -1.23
CA VAL A 16 -3.76 4.81 0.17
C VAL A 16 -5.16 4.73 0.77
N ALA A 17 -6.03 5.70 0.50
CA ALA A 17 -7.41 5.69 1.00
C ALA A 17 -8.16 4.46 0.47
N PHE A 18 -8.16 4.25 -0.85
CA PHE A 18 -8.79 3.07 -1.44
C PHE A 18 -8.20 1.75 -0.96
N TRP A 19 -6.88 1.69 -0.76
CA TRP A 19 -6.25 0.48 -0.25
C TRP A 19 -6.72 0.15 1.18
N ARG A 20 -6.88 1.15 2.05
CA ARG A 20 -7.41 0.95 3.41
C ARG A 20 -8.85 0.49 3.40
N ASP A 21 -9.70 1.14 2.61
CA ASP A 21 -11.10 0.77 2.47
C ASP A 21 -11.24 -0.67 1.95
N TYR A 22 -10.46 -1.02 0.92
CA TYR A 22 -10.43 -2.37 0.37
C TYR A 22 -9.96 -3.42 1.40
N LEU A 23 -8.93 -3.12 2.20
CA LEU A 23 -8.47 -4.02 3.25
C LEU A 23 -9.54 -4.29 4.31
N GLN A 24 -10.31 -3.25 4.66
CA GLN A 24 -11.42 -3.39 5.59
C GLN A 24 -12.55 -4.24 4.99
N ASP A 25 -12.93 -3.96 3.74
CA ASP A 25 -13.97 -4.72 3.03
C ASP A 25 -13.63 -6.22 2.93
N VAL A 26 -12.38 -6.58 2.64
CA VAL A 26 -11.96 -7.99 2.53
C VAL A 26 -11.72 -8.68 3.88
N GLU A 27 -11.60 -7.92 4.97
CA GLU A 27 -11.58 -8.47 6.33
C GLU A 27 -13.00 -8.78 6.82
N GLU A 28 -13.98 -7.95 6.44
CA GLU A 28 -15.40 -8.11 6.78
C GLU A 28 -16.14 -9.14 5.90
N ASP A 29 -15.77 -9.26 4.62
CA ASP A 29 -16.32 -10.26 3.70
C ASP A 29 -15.89 -11.68 4.14
N GLU A 30 -16.81 -12.66 4.14
CA GLU A 30 -16.60 -14.04 4.63
C GLU A 30 -15.50 -14.84 3.88
N GLY A 31 -14.80 -14.19 2.95
CA GLY A 31 -13.64 -14.70 2.22
C GLY A 31 -12.31 -14.38 2.89
N SER A 32 -12.01 -14.98 4.05
CA SER A 32 -10.68 -14.91 4.70
C SER A 32 -9.50 -15.26 3.77
N GLN A 33 -9.78 -15.95 2.66
CA GLN A 33 -8.82 -16.28 1.61
C GLN A 33 -8.23 -15.05 0.91
N LYS A 34 -9.00 -13.97 0.71
CA LYS A 34 -8.50 -12.75 0.03
C LYS A 34 -7.47 -12.03 0.91
N LEU A 35 -7.81 -11.79 2.17
CA LEU A 35 -6.89 -11.18 3.13
C LEU A 35 -5.65 -12.06 3.32
N GLY A 36 -5.82 -13.38 3.46
CA GLY A 36 -4.72 -14.32 3.55
C GLY A 36 -3.79 -14.28 2.32
N ALA A 37 -4.34 -14.15 1.11
CA ALA A 37 -3.54 -14.02 -0.11
C ALA A 37 -2.74 -12.70 -0.15
N ILE A 38 -3.34 -11.59 0.29
CA ILE A 38 -2.65 -10.30 0.39
C ILE A 38 -1.49 -10.39 1.39
N LEU A 39 -1.74 -10.95 2.57
CA LEU A 39 -0.70 -11.15 3.58
C LEU A 39 0.42 -12.04 3.05
N ALA A 40 0.09 -13.15 2.37
CA ALA A 40 1.07 -14.07 1.82
C ALA A 40 1.95 -13.39 0.76
N PHE A 41 1.36 -12.56 -0.10
CA PHE A 41 2.09 -11.78 -1.09
C PHE A 41 3.03 -10.75 -0.43
N ALA A 42 2.54 -9.98 0.54
CA ALA A 42 3.29 -8.87 1.13
C ALA A 42 4.33 -9.32 2.18
N THR A 43 4.10 -10.44 2.86
CA THR A 43 4.86 -10.86 4.06
C THR A 43 5.40 -12.28 3.99
N GLY A 44 4.99 -13.08 3.01
CA GLY A 44 5.30 -14.51 2.92
C GLY A 44 4.46 -15.41 3.84
N SER A 45 3.52 -14.85 4.60
CA SER A 45 2.61 -15.56 5.51
C SER A 45 1.16 -15.15 5.27
N ASN A 46 0.21 -16.09 5.30
CA ASN A 46 -1.22 -15.81 5.16
C ASN A 46 -1.90 -15.37 6.48
N HIS A 47 -1.13 -15.22 7.57
CA HIS A 47 -1.64 -14.83 8.87
C HIS A 47 -0.79 -13.72 9.50
N VAL A 48 -1.45 -12.89 10.31
CA VAL A 48 -0.79 -11.90 11.18
C VAL A 48 0.01 -12.62 12.27
N PRO A 49 1.27 -12.25 12.55
CA PRO A 49 2.03 -12.84 13.64
C PRO A 49 1.36 -12.65 15.00
N PRO A 50 1.50 -13.57 15.97
CA PRO A 50 0.89 -13.43 17.29
C PRO A 50 1.27 -12.15 18.05
N ILE A 51 2.47 -11.62 17.80
CA ILE A 51 2.96 -10.34 18.37
C ILE A 51 2.69 -9.13 17.47
N GLY A 52 1.97 -9.32 16.37
CA GLY A 52 1.81 -8.35 15.30
C GLY A 52 3.05 -8.22 14.41
N PHE A 53 2.96 -7.32 13.43
CA PHE A 53 4.07 -7.04 12.51
C PHE A 53 5.12 -6.13 13.14
N HIS A 54 6.39 -6.52 12.99
CA HIS A 54 7.54 -5.69 13.32
C HIS A 54 8.66 -5.89 12.29
N PRO A 55 9.06 -4.86 11.52
CA PRO A 55 8.51 -3.50 11.51
C PRO A 55 7.04 -3.46 11.02
N ARG A 56 6.37 -2.32 11.23
CA ARG A 56 5.00 -2.13 10.72
C ARG A 56 5.01 -2.16 9.18
N PRO A 57 4.02 -2.79 8.54
CA PRO A 57 3.90 -2.77 7.09
C PRO A 57 3.71 -1.33 6.59
N SER A 58 4.31 -1.02 5.44
CA SER A 58 4.23 0.27 4.77
C SER A 58 3.83 0.09 3.31
N VAL A 59 3.33 1.16 2.71
CA VAL A 59 3.12 1.28 1.26
C VAL A 59 4.07 2.35 0.76
N GLU A 60 4.87 2.01 -0.25
CA GLU A 60 5.82 2.92 -0.88
C GLU A 60 5.44 3.12 -2.35
N PHE A 61 5.44 4.37 -2.80
CA PHE A 61 5.16 4.72 -4.18
C PHE A 61 6.48 4.91 -4.93
N LEU A 62 6.72 4.05 -5.91
CA LEU A 62 7.88 4.14 -6.78
C LEU A 62 7.58 5.14 -7.90
N HIS A 63 8.19 6.32 -7.82
CA HIS A 63 8.19 7.27 -8.93
C HIS A 63 9.39 7.01 -9.82
N PRO A 64 9.25 7.22 -11.15
CA PRO A 64 10.42 7.35 -12.00
C PRO A 64 11.35 8.40 -11.38
N ILE A 65 12.63 8.06 -11.22
CA ILE A 65 13.65 9.07 -10.91
C ILE A 65 13.55 10.07 -12.05
N ASP A 66 13.20 11.32 -11.74
CA ASP A 66 13.22 12.39 -12.73
C ASP A 66 14.63 12.37 -13.33
N SER A 67 14.71 11.89 -14.56
CA SER A 67 15.93 11.91 -15.37
C SER A 67 16.09 13.33 -15.89
N SER A 68 16.05 14.31 -14.98
CA SER A 68 16.44 15.67 -15.28
C SER A 68 17.96 15.62 -15.50
N PRO A 69 18.45 15.85 -16.73
CA PRO A 69 19.88 15.93 -16.93
C PRO A 69 20.39 17.08 -16.06
N LEU A 70 21.50 16.85 -15.38
CA LEU A 70 22.26 17.90 -14.70
C LEU A 70 22.43 19.07 -15.67
N MET A 71 21.76 20.18 -15.39
CA MET A 71 22.03 21.52 -15.93
C MET A 71 22.41 22.40 -14.75
#